data_AF-A0A830EG50-F1
#
_entry.id   AF-A0A830EG50-F1
#
_cell.length_a   1.000
_cell.length_b   1.000
_cell.length_c   1.000
_cell.angle_alpha   90.00
_cell.angle_beta   90.00
_cell.angle_gamma   90.00
#
_symmetry.space_group_name_H-M   'P 1'
#
loop_
_entity.id
_entity.type
_entity.pdbx_description
1 polymer ?
#
loop_
_entity_poly.entity_id
_entity_poly.type
_entity_poly.pdbx_seq_one_letter_code
_entity_poly.pdbx_strand_id
1 'polypeptide(L)'
;MGSEDLKRQAIRAHIAGLITRLENWVKDQRKFMDELQKYGDYIVSQDRLSLLLSSQAMLYYIERALKDFESWLNNPMITSIMPIEMLKELEERLRDIAIEFVRLDIDHTSRYVDILKKMENENEIPDILRLYIEQRGIAQQRGQQGEQGEVPRFM
;
A
#
# COMPACT_ATOMS: atom_id res chain seq x y z
N MET A 1 21.33 19.87 43.85
CA MET A 1 20.08 19.63 43.09
C MET A 1 19.31 18.53 43.78
N GLY A 2 17.99 18.68 43.95
CA GLY A 2 17.16 17.65 44.56
C GLY A 2 16.91 16.47 43.63
N SER A 3 16.56 15.30 44.18
CA SER A 3 16.20 14.09 43.40
C SER A 3 15.05 14.34 42.42
N GLU A 4 14.09 15.17 42.78
CA GLU A 4 12.96 15.57 41.92
C GLU A 4 13.38 16.45 40.73
N ASP A 5 14.38 17.32 40.90
CA ASP A 5 14.89 18.15 39.81
C ASP A 5 15.57 17.29 38.73
N LEU A 6 16.33 16.28 39.17
CA LEU A 6 17.00 15.34 38.28
C LEU A 6 16.00 14.52 37.46
N LYS A 7 14.90 14.04 38.08
CA LYS A 7 13.83 13.33 37.36
C LYS A 7 13.16 14.23 36.32
N ARG A 8 12.82 15.47 36.69
CA ARG A 8 12.21 16.44 35.76
C ARG A 8 13.13 16.77 34.58
N GLN A 9 14.43 16.90 34.84
CA GLN A 9 15.42 17.12 33.79
C GLN A 9 15.50 15.92 32.83
N ALA A 10 15.51 14.70 33.35
CA ALA A 10 15.51 13.48 32.54
C ALA A 10 14.25 13.37 31.65
N ILE A 11 13.06 13.66 32.19
CA ILE A 11 11.81 13.68 31.42
C ILE A 11 11.87 14.73 30.30
N ARG A 12 12.34 15.94 30.60
CA ARG A 12 12.49 17.01 29.58
C ARG A 12 13.46 16.61 28.47
N ALA A 13 14.59 16.00 28.82
CA ALA A 13 15.55 15.51 27.84
C ALA A 13 14.94 14.41 26.95
N HIS A 14 14.14 13.51 27.54
CA HIS A 14 13.43 12.48 26.79
C HIS A 14 12.41 13.09 25.80
N ILE A 15 11.61 14.06 26.25
CA ILE A 15 10.65 14.78 25.39
C ILE A 15 11.36 15.50 24.25
N ALA A 16 12.45 16.23 24.53
CA ALA A 16 13.23 16.91 23.52
C ALA A 16 13.77 15.92 22.46
N GLY A 17 14.30 14.77 22.90
CA GLY A 17 14.74 13.72 22.00
C GLY A 17 13.60 13.11 21.17
N LEU A 18 12.39 12.99 21.73
CA LEU A 18 11.21 12.55 20.99
C LEU A 18 10.80 13.56 19.91
N ILE A 19 10.77 14.86 20.25
CA ILE A 19 10.48 15.94 19.31
C ILE A 19 11.44 15.88 18.12
N THR A 20 12.76 15.83 18.36
CA THR A 20 13.75 15.78 17.29
C THR A 20 13.58 14.55 16.38
N ARG A 21 13.25 13.39 16.95
CA ARG A 21 12.98 12.18 16.15
C ARG A 21 11.74 12.34 15.27
N LEU A 22 10.66 12.89 15.80
CA LEU A 22 9.42 13.13 15.05
C LEU A 22 9.62 14.18 13.94
N GLU A 23 10.35 15.26 14.23
CA GLU A 23 10.68 16.28 13.22
C GLU A 23 11.50 15.71 12.07
N ASN A 24 12.51 14.88 12.37
CA ASN A 24 13.29 14.20 11.35
C ASN A 24 12.43 13.22 10.54
N TRP A 25 11.55 12.47 11.20
CA TRP A 25 10.65 11.58 10.49
C TRP A 25 9.71 12.34 9.54
N VAL A 26 9.12 13.46 9.97
CA VAL A 26 8.30 14.32 9.11
C VAL A 26 9.11 14.84 7.91
N LYS A 27 10.37 15.24 8.13
CA LYS A 27 11.27 15.68 7.06
C LYS A 27 11.53 14.56 6.04
N ASP A 28 11.76 13.35 6.50
CA ASP A 28 12.01 12.19 5.64
C ASP A 28 10.76 11.82 4.82
N GLN A 29 9.57 11.87 5.44
CA GLN A 29 8.29 11.65 4.74
C GLN A 29 8.04 12.71 3.66
N ARG A 30 8.34 13.99 3.93
CA ARG A 30 8.24 15.07 2.92
C ARG A 30 9.17 14.84 1.74
N LYS A 31 10.43 14.47 2.01
CA LYS A 31 11.39 14.16 0.95
C LYS A 31 10.92 13.00 0.09
N PHE A 32 10.39 11.95 0.72
CA PHE A 32 9.85 10.80 0.01
C PHE A 32 8.64 11.17 -0.86
N MET A 33 7.73 12.02 -0.34
CA MET A 33 6.61 12.55 -1.11
C MET A 33 7.07 13.34 -2.34
N ASP A 34 8.09 14.20 -2.20
CA ASP A 34 8.65 14.96 -3.33
C ASP A 34 9.27 14.04 -4.41
N GLU A 35 9.88 12.93 -4.00
CA GLU A 35 10.42 11.91 -4.91
C GLU A 35 9.31 11.21 -5.69
N LEU A 36 8.21 10.82 -5.02
CA LEU A 36 7.04 10.21 -5.67
C LEU A 36 6.37 11.16 -6.66
N GLN A 37 6.22 12.45 -6.32
CA GLN A 37 5.61 13.45 -7.20
C GLN A 37 6.43 13.66 -8.47
N LYS A 38 7.75 13.82 -8.37
CA LYS A 38 8.64 13.97 -9.53
C LYS A 38 8.61 12.76 -10.46
N TYR A 39 8.43 11.57 -9.90
CA TYR A 39 8.30 10.34 -10.67
C TYR A 39 6.97 10.28 -11.44
N GLY A 40 5.90 10.85 -10.88
CA GLY A 40 4.59 10.93 -11.52
C GLY A 40 4.63 11.61 -12.89
N ASP A 41 5.33 12.73 -13.02
CA ASP A 41 5.44 13.45 -14.30
C ASP A 41 6.20 12.64 -15.38
N TYR A 42 7.17 11.84 -14.96
CA TYR A 42 7.96 11.00 -15.87
C TYR A 42 7.15 9.83 -16.42
N ILE A 43 6.41 9.11 -15.56
CA ILE A 43 5.82 7.82 -15.91
C ILE A 43 4.68 7.92 -16.94
N VAL A 44 3.96 9.04 -17.00
CA VAL A 44 2.82 9.25 -17.91
C VAL A 44 3.20 9.09 -19.38
N SER A 45 4.45 9.35 -19.74
CA SER A 45 4.98 9.26 -21.10
C SER A 45 5.62 7.90 -21.45
N GLN A 46 5.63 6.95 -20.52
CA GLN A 46 6.34 5.69 -20.67
C GLN A 46 5.47 4.61 -21.31
N ASP A 47 6.11 3.51 -21.73
CA ASP A 47 5.44 2.38 -22.36
C ASP A 47 4.60 1.56 -21.36
N ARG A 48 3.81 0.62 -21.89
CA ARG A 48 2.88 -0.22 -21.11
C ARG A 48 3.59 -1.01 -20.00
N LEU A 49 4.76 -1.59 -20.25
CA LEU A 49 5.48 -2.38 -19.24
C LEU A 49 5.95 -1.47 -18.10
N SER A 50 6.49 -0.30 -18.44
CA SER A 50 6.91 0.70 -17.46
C SER A 50 5.75 1.16 -16.57
N LEU A 51 4.58 1.44 -17.17
CA LEU A 51 3.36 1.79 -16.42
C LEU A 51 2.92 0.67 -15.47
N LEU A 52 2.96 -0.59 -15.91
CA LEU A 52 2.61 -1.73 -15.07
C LEU A 52 3.55 -1.88 -13.87
N LEU A 53 4.86 -1.86 -14.11
CA LEU A 53 5.87 -1.97 -13.05
C LEU A 53 5.79 -0.81 -12.07
N SER A 54 5.53 0.40 -12.57
CA SER A 54 5.29 1.58 -11.74
C SER A 54 4.08 1.39 -10.83
N SER A 55 2.95 0.94 -11.35
CA SER A 55 1.75 0.68 -10.53
C SER A 55 2.03 -0.34 -9.42
N GLN A 56 2.79 -1.39 -9.71
CA GLN A 56 3.22 -2.37 -8.71
C GLN A 56 4.14 -1.75 -7.65
N ALA A 57 5.08 -0.90 -8.06
CA ALA A 57 5.94 -0.17 -7.14
C ALA A 57 5.15 0.79 -6.23
N MET A 58 4.12 1.46 -6.76
CA MET A 58 3.25 2.33 -5.95
C MET A 58 2.53 1.56 -4.84
N LEU A 59 2.07 0.33 -5.11
CA LEU A 59 1.47 -0.52 -4.07
C LEU A 59 2.48 -0.83 -2.95
N TYR A 60 3.72 -1.16 -3.30
CA TYR A 60 4.79 -1.37 -2.33
C TYR A 60 5.06 -0.11 -1.49
N TYR A 61 5.11 1.07 -2.10
CA TYR A 61 5.33 2.32 -1.38
C TYR A 61 4.18 2.69 -0.45
N ILE A 62 2.93 2.47 -0.88
CA ILE A 62 1.74 2.63 -0.04
C ILE A 62 1.82 1.68 1.16
N GLU A 63 2.10 0.40 0.94
CA GLU A 63 2.22 -0.60 2.01
C GLU A 63 3.30 -0.21 3.02
N ARG A 64 4.47 0.24 2.55
CA ARG A 64 5.55 0.71 3.42
C ARG A 64 5.11 1.89 4.28
N ALA A 65 4.47 2.90 3.69
CA ALA A 65 3.99 4.08 4.41
C ALA A 65 2.94 3.71 5.46
N LEU A 66 2.03 2.78 5.14
CA LEU A 66 1.03 2.26 6.07
C LEU A 66 1.68 1.56 7.27
N LYS A 67 2.67 0.69 7.05
CA LYS A 67 3.38 -0.02 8.13
C LYS A 67 4.12 0.93 9.06
N ASP A 68 4.80 1.93 8.51
CA ASP A 68 5.52 2.94 9.31
C ASP A 68 4.53 3.75 10.15
N PHE A 69 3.38 4.12 9.57
CA PHE A 69 2.35 4.89 10.27
C PHE A 69 1.59 4.06 11.31
N GLU A 70 1.31 2.78 11.03
CA GLU A 70 0.75 1.83 11.98
C GLU A 70 1.68 1.63 13.20
N SER A 71 2.99 1.50 12.97
CA SER A 71 4.00 1.42 14.04
C SER A 71 3.93 2.63 14.98
N TRP A 72 3.71 3.82 14.42
CA TRP A 72 3.52 5.04 15.20
C TRP A 72 2.22 5.01 16.02
N LEU A 73 1.11 4.56 15.45
CA LEU A 73 -0.18 4.39 16.15
C LEU A 73 -0.13 3.31 17.23
N ASN A 74 0.74 2.31 17.08
CA ASN A 74 0.92 1.27 18.09
C ASN A 74 1.81 1.71 19.27
N ASN A 75 2.37 2.92 19.23
CA ASN A 75 3.20 3.43 20.32
C ASN A 75 2.34 4.05 21.45
N PRO A 76 2.26 3.42 22.65
CA PRO A 76 1.41 3.89 23.73
C PRO A 76 1.84 5.26 24.29
N MET A 77 3.12 5.63 24.16
CA MET A 77 3.59 6.95 24.59
C MET A 77 3.03 8.07 23.71
N ILE A 78 2.66 7.74 22.47
CA ILE A 78 2.11 8.68 21.50
C ILE A 78 0.60 8.71 21.65
N THR A 79 -0.05 7.55 21.63
CA THR A 79 -1.51 7.46 21.70
C THR A 79 -2.10 7.90 23.04
N SER A 80 -1.39 7.72 24.15
CA SER A 80 -1.87 8.13 25.48
C SER A 80 -2.02 9.64 25.66
N ILE A 81 -1.35 10.45 24.84
CA ILE A 81 -1.37 11.91 24.92
C ILE A 81 -2.03 12.57 23.69
N MET A 82 -2.42 11.78 22.68
CA MET A 82 -3.16 12.30 21.53
C MET A 82 -4.56 12.74 21.97
N PRO A 83 -4.98 13.98 21.67
CA PRO A 83 -6.35 14.41 21.93
C PRO A 83 -7.36 13.61 21.11
N ILE A 84 -8.54 13.38 21.67
CA ILE A 84 -9.63 12.65 20.99
C ILE A 84 -10.06 13.30 19.66
N GLU A 85 -9.95 14.62 19.55
CA GLU A 85 -10.26 15.35 18.32
C GLU A 85 -9.29 15.02 17.19
N MET A 86 -8.01 14.82 17.52
CA MET A 86 -6.99 14.37 16.56
C MET A 86 -7.26 12.93 16.10
N LEU A 87 -7.74 12.07 17.00
CA LEU A 87 -8.10 10.69 16.65
C LEU A 87 -9.32 10.62 15.74
N LYS A 88 -10.33 11.46 15.98
CA LYS A 88 -11.54 11.54 15.12
C LYS A 88 -11.18 12.00 13.71
N GLU A 89 -10.39 13.07 13.59
CA GLU A 89 -9.91 13.55 12.29
C GLU A 89 -9.10 12.48 11.58
N LEU A 90 -8.19 11.82 12.31
CA LEU A 90 -7.35 10.78 11.72
C LEU A 90 -8.17 9.60 11.21
N GLU A 91 -9.11 9.10 12.01
CA GLU A 91 -9.95 7.97 11.63
C GLU A 91 -10.84 8.31 10.42
N GLU A 92 -11.44 9.49 10.38
CA GLU A 92 -12.23 9.96 9.24
C GLU A 92 -11.38 9.99 7.96
N ARG A 93 -10.19 10.59 8.02
CA ARG A 93 -9.28 10.68 6.86
C ARG A 93 -8.81 9.31 6.38
N LEU A 94 -8.47 8.40 7.29
CA LEU A 94 -8.05 7.04 6.94
C LEU A 94 -9.18 6.24 6.32
N ARG A 95 -10.41 6.41 6.81
CA ARG A 95 -11.60 5.79 6.23
C ARG A 95 -11.82 6.24 4.80
N ASP A 96 -11.71 7.54 4.53
CA ASP A 96 -11.86 8.09 3.19
C ASP A 96 -10.81 7.51 2.24
N ILE A 97 -9.54 7.45 2.64
CA ILE A 97 -8.46 6.84 1.85
C ILE A 97 -8.77 5.36 1.56
N ALA A 98 -9.22 4.61 2.57
CA ALA A 98 -9.56 3.20 2.39
C ALA A 98 -10.71 3.00 1.39
N ILE A 99 -11.76 3.83 1.47
CA ILE A 99 -12.88 3.80 0.53
C ILE A 99 -12.41 4.12 -0.89
N GLU A 100 -11.60 5.16 -1.08
CA GLU A 100 -11.06 5.51 -2.41
C GLU A 100 -10.18 4.40 -2.98
N PHE A 101 -9.35 3.76 -2.15
CA PHE A 101 -8.49 2.66 -2.57
C PHE A 101 -9.32 1.43 -3.02
N VAL A 102 -10.36 1.07 -2.27
CA VAL A 102 -11.29 -0.01 -2.65
C VAL A 102 -12.05 0.34 -3.92
N ARG A 103 -12.48 1.60 -4.08
CA ARG A 103 -13.15 2.05 -5.31
C ARG A 103 -12.25 1.91 -6.53
N LEU A 104 -10.97 2.29 -6.41
CA LEU A 104 -9.98 2.12 -7.47
C LEU A 104 -9.87 0.65 -7.92
N ASP A 105 -9.78 -0.28 -6.96
CA ASP A 105 -9.72 -1.73 -7.23
C ASP A 105 -10.98 -2.23 -7.95
N ILE A 106 -12.16 -1.86 -7.46
CA ILE A 106 -13.45 -2.21 -8.07
C ILE A 106 -13.51 -1.70 -9.51
N ASP A 107 -13.16 -0.44 -9.74
CA ASP A 107 -13.24 0.19 -11.05
C ASP A 107 -12.31 -0.50 -12.07
N HIS A 108 -11.05 -0.72 -11.71
CA HIS A 108 -10.08 -1.33 -12.61
C HIS A 108 -10.38 -2.80 -12.89
N THR A 109 -10.76 -3.56 -11.86
CA THR A 109 -11.12 -4.97 -11.99
C THR A 109 -12.39 -5.12 -12.84
N SER A 110 -13.40 -4.28 -12.61
CA SER A 110 -14.64 -4.32 -13.39
C SER A 110 -14.42 -4.00 -14.86
N ARG A 111 -13.60 -2.99 -15.17
CA ARG A 111 -13.23 -2.68 -16.56
C ARG A 111 -12.48 -3.84 -17.23
N TYR A 112 -11.63 -4.54 -16.48
CA TYR A 112 -10.94 -5.72 -17.00
C TYR A 112 -11.90 -6.87 -17.28
N VAL A 113 -12.90 -7.09 -16.41
CA VAL A 113 -13.99 -8.05 -16.68
C VAL A 113 -14.73 -7.71 -17.98
N ASP A 114 -15.01 -6.43 -18.24
CA ASP A 114 -15.68 -6.02 -19.48
C ASP A 114 -14.81 -6.26 -20.73
N ILE A 115 -13.48 -6.08 -20.63
CA ILE A 115 -12.54 -6.46 -21.69
C ILE A 115 -12.64 -7.97 -21.98
N LEU A 116 -12.66 -8.82 -20.94
CA LEU A 116 -12.77 -10.26 -21.11
C LEU A 116 -14.11 -10.68 -21.73
N LYS A 117 -15.23 -10.09 -21.30
CA LYS A 117 -16.54 -10.34 -21.89
C LYS A 117 -16.59 -9.98 -23.36
N LYS A 118 -15.93 -8.87 -23.75
CA LYS A 118 -15.84 -8.48 -25.16
C LYS A 118 -15.06 -9.51 -25.97
N MET A 119 -13.90 -9.96 -25.47
CA MET A 119 -13.09 -11.01 -26.12
C MET A 119 -13.86 -12.32 -26.30
N GLU A 120 -14.63 -12.72 -25.27
CA GLU A 120 -15.49 -13.91 -25.32
C GLU A 120 -16.54 -13.79 -26.44
N ASN A 121 -17.23 -12.64 -26.52
CA ASN A 121 -18.26 -12.40 -27.52
C ASN A 121 -17.71 -12.31 -28.96
N GLU A 122 -16.51 -11.76 -29.12
CA GLU A 122 -15.85 -11.58 -30.43
C GLU A 122 -15.07 -12.84 -30.86
N ASN A 123 -14.96 -13.85 -30.00
CA ASN A 123 -14.18 -15.07 -30.20
C ASN A 123 -12.70 -14.80 -30.53
N GLU A 124 -12.17 -13.68 -30.01
CA GLU A 124 -10.78 -13.21 -30.18
C GLU A 124 -9.99 -13.44 -28.88
N ILE A 125 -9.39 -14.61 -28.75
CA ILE A 125 -8.51 -14.92 -27.61
C ILE A 125 -7.07 -14.57 -28.00
N PRO A 126 -6.39 -13.66 -27.28
CA PRO A 126 -4.97 -13.36 -27.54
C PRO A 126 -4.09 -14.60 -27.40
N ASP A 127 -3.14 -14.79 -28.33
CA ASP A 127 -2.24 -15.95 -28.34
C ASP A 127 -1.50 -16.14 -27.01
N ILE A 128 -1.10 -15.05 -26.35
CA ILE A 128 -0.41 -15.10 -25.05
C ILE A 128 -1.29 -15.72 -23.96
N LEU A 129 -2.59 -15.44 -23.97
CA LEU A 129 -3.53 -16.00 -23.00
C LEU A 129 -3.76 -17.48 -23.30
N ARG A 130 -3.89 -17.86 -24.57
CA ARG A 130 -3.97 -19.26 -25.01
C ARG A 130 -2.74 -20.03 -24.56
N LEU A 131 -1.54 -19.55 -24.89
CA LEU A 131 -0.27 -20.20 -24.56
C LEU A 131 -0.08 -20.33 -23.04
N TYR A 132 -0.45 -19.30 -22.27
CA TYR A 132 -0.39 -19.34 -20.81
C TYR A 132 -1.29 -20.43 -20.22
N ILE A 133 -2.54 -20.51 -20.71
CA ILE A 133 -3.51 -21.52 -20.27
C ILE A 133 -3.07 -22.92 -20.69
N GLU A 134 -2.56 -23.10 -21.91
CA GLU A 134 -2.03 -24.38 -22.40
C GLU A 134 -0.84 -24.84 -21.54
N GLN A 135 0.10 -23.94 -21.23
CA GLN A 135 1.26 -24.24 -20.38
C GLN A 135 0.84 -24.60 -18.94
N ARG A 136 -0.16 -23.91 -18.38
CA ARG A 136 -0.71 -24.23 -17.06
C ARG A 136 -1.59 -25.49 -17.05
N GLY A 137 -2.36 -25.75 -18.11
CA GLY A 137 -3.15 -26.96 -18.26
C GLY A 137 -2.27 -28.21 -18.38
N ILE A 138 -1.12 -28.10 -19.05
CA ILE A 138 -0.08 -29.13 -19.08
C ILE A 138 0.53 -29.32 -17.67
N ALA A 139 0.73 -28.24 -16.90
CA ALA A 139 1.22 -28.31 -15.53
C ALA A 139 0.18 -28.91 -14.55
N GLN A 140 -1.10 -28.58 -14.71
CA GLN A 140 -2.20 -29.11 -13.90
C GLN A 140 -2.53 -30.57 -14.25
N GLN A 141 -2.41 -31.01 -15.50
CA GLN A 141 -2.51 -32.45 -15.84
C GLN A 141 -1.36 -33.28 -15.23
N ARG A 142 -0.18 -32.67 -15.01
CA ARG A 142 0.91 -33.29 -14.23
C ARG A 142 0.66 -33.24 -12.71
N GLY A 143 -0.08 -32.25 -12.22
CA GLY A 143 -0.41 -32.06 -10.80
C GLY A 143 -1.67 -32.78 -10.32
N GLN A 144 -2.62 -33.12 -11.21
CA GLN A 144 -3.90 -33.77 -10.89
C GLN A 144 -3.79 -35.26 -10.48
N GLN A 145 -2.59 -35.76 -10.15
CA GLN A 145 -2.45 -36.94 -9.29
C GLN A 145 -2.48 -36.59 -7.79
N GLY A 146 -2.58 -35.31 -7.40
CA GLY A 146 -2.76 -34.89 -6.02
C GLY A 146 -3.63 -33.64 -5.90
N GLU A 147 -4.71 -33.77 -5.14
CA GLU A 147 -5.48 -32.70 -4.49
C GLU A 147 -6.54 -31.95 -5.31
N GLN A 148 -7.78 -32.14 -4.83
CA GLN A 148 -9.01 -31.50 -5.28
C GLN A 148 -9.13 -30.11 -4.68
N GLY A 149 -9.50 -29.14 -5.53
CA GLY A 149 -10.47 -28.12 -5.18
C GLY A 149 -10.02 -27.00 -4.25
N GLU A 150 -9.13 -26.12 -4.73
CA GLU A 150 -9.16 -24.73 -4.30
C GLU A 150 -9.48 -23.82 -5.48
N VAL A 151 -10.46 -22.94 -5.29
CA VAL A 151 -10.74 -21.84 -6.21
C VAL A 151 -9.50 -20.95 -6.23
N PRO A 152 -8.92 -20.60 -7.40
CA PRO A 152 -7.78 -19.71 -7.43
C PRO A 152 -8.23 -18.36 -6.85
N ARG A 153 -7.79 -18.04 -5.63
CA ARG A 153 -7.57 -16.63 -5.32
C ARG A 153 -6.48 -16.20 -6.29
N PHE A 154 -6.71 -15.11 -7.01
CA PHE A 154 -5.59 -14.38 -7.58
C PHE A 154 -4.83 -13.74 -6.38
N MET A 155 -4.13 -14.58 -5.61
CA MET A 155 -3.13 -14.29 -4.59
C MET A 155 -2.15 -15.46 -4.57
#